data_AF-A0A7K3L0M2-F1
#
_entry.id   AF-A0A7K3L0M2-F1
#
_cell.length_a   1.000
_cell.length_b   1.000
_cell.length_c   1.000
_cell.angle_alpha   90.00
_cell.angle_beta   90.00
_cell.angle_gamma   90.00
#
_symmetry.space_group_name_H-M   'P 1'
#
loop_
_entity.id
_entity.type
_entity.pdbx_description
1 polymer ?
#
loop_
_entity_poly.entity_id
_entity_poly.type
_entity_poly.pdbx_seq_one_letter_code
_entity_poly.pdbx_strand_id
1 'polypeptide(L)'
;MRIIDERGQELRDPDLDLGQLVPDTIVIAHHPGTPEVPEVREEVLAWPEPGMPEYDERDEDGNLLAALYREIITQEWQPAQEPWDETEDVLAYVPYTEAELEEIEERKRAEEEARKKAEAEAARRAEIEAWLDDAPAHVSDLDEAVVELYEAQAQAQLDTDEAITTLYETLIGGN
;
A
#
# COMPACT_ATOMS: atom_id res chain seq x y z
N MET A 1 -8.48 -7.59 -13.62
CA MET A 1 -7.11 -8.09 -13.43
C MET A 1 -7.23 -9.52 -12.93
N ARG A 2 -6.74 -10.48 -13.70
CA ARG A 2 -6.84 -11.91 -13.35
C ARG A 2 -5.72 -12.30 -12.41
N ILE A 3 -6.00 -13.22 -11.50
CA ILE A 3 -4.99 -13.82 -10.64
C ILE A 3 -4.73 -15.23 -11.15
N ILE A 4 -3.47 -15.59 -11.35
CA ILE A 4 -3.06 -16.90 -11.83
C ILE A 4 -2.22 -17.61 -10.77
N ASP A 5 -2.35 -18.93 -10.69
CA ASP A 5 -1.44 -19.76 -9.91
C ASP A 5 -0.11 -20.02 -10.66
N GLU A 6 0.80 -20.75 -10.02
CA GLU A 6 2.09 -21.17 -10.61
C GLU A 6 1.94 -21.98 -11.92
N ARG A 7 0.74 -22.51 -12.20
CA ARG A 7 0.41 -23.32 -13.38
C ARG A 7 -0.36 -22.54 -14.43
N GLY A 8 -0.57 -21.23 -14.24
CA GLY A 8 -1.32 -20.37 -15.14
C GLY A 8 -2.84 -20.57 -15.08
N GLN A 9 -3.37 -21.23 -14.03
CA GLN A 9 -4.81 -21.37 -13.81
C GLN A 9 -5.36 -20.18 -13.04
N GLU A 10 -6.57 -19.73 -13.42
CA GLU A 10 -7.23 -18.62 -12.74
C GLU A 10 -7.61 -19.00 -11.30
N LEU A 11 -7.11 -18.20 -10.34
CA LEU A 11 -7.39 -18.34 -8.93
C LEU A 11 -8.30 -17.19 -8.48
N ARG A 12 -9.43 -17.52 -7.84
CA ARG A 12 -10.40 -16.49 -7.42
C ARG A 12 -10.19 -15.96 -6.01
N ASP A 13 -9.64 -16.79 -5.13
CA ASP A 13 -9.50 -16.50 -3.71
C ASP A 13 -8.11 -16.96 -3.23
N PRO A 14 -7.04 -16.20 -3.55
CA PRO A 14 -5.69 -16.50 -3.06
C PRO A 14 -5.57 -16.19 -1.57
N ASP A 15 -4.95 -17.10 -0.83
CA ASP A 15 -4.65 -16.90 0.59
C ASP A 15 -3.39 -16.03 0.76
N LEU A 16 -3.57 -14.77 1.16
CA LEU A 16 -2.45 -13.82 1.33
C LEU A 16 -1.67 -14.02 2.64
N ASP A 17 -2.16 -14.86 3.56
CA ASP A 17 -1.35 -15.27 4.71
C ASP A 17 -0.33 -16.35 4.32
N LEU A 18 -0.60 -17.11 3.24
CA LEU A 18 0.26 -18.19 2.74
C LEU A 18 1.04 -17.83 1.47
N GLY A 19 0.85 -16.64 0.92
CA GLY A 19 1.55 -16.21 -0.28
C GLY A 19 1.32 -14.75 -0.64
N GLN A 20 1.90 -14.33 -1.76
CA GLN A 20 1.80 -12.97 -2.27
C GLN A 20 1.40 -12.92 -3.73
N LEU A 21 0.83 -11.78 -4.13
CA LEU A 21 0.47 -11.49 -5.51
C LEU A 21 1.54 -10.63 -6.15
N VAL A 22 2.14 -11.13 -7.22
CA VAL A 22 3.20 -10.45 -7.98
C VAL A 22 2.65 -10.07 -9.37
N PRO A 23 2.85 -8.83 -9.84
CA PRO A 23 2.48 -8.45 -11.21
C PRO A 23 3.24 -9.30 -12.23
N ASP A 24 2.50 -9.85 -13.21
CA ASP A 24 3.04 -10.66 -14.30
C ASP A 24 2.28 -10.38 -15.60
N THR A 25 2.83 -10.79 -16.74
CA THR A 25 2.22 -10.56 -18.06
C THR A 25 2.23 -11.87 -18.86
N ILE A 26 1.05 -12.29 -19.33
CA ILE A 26 0.90 -13.52 -20.12
C ILE A 26 0.53 -13.21 -21.57
N VAL A 27 1.00 -14.03 -22.50
CA VAL A 27 0.59 -13.97 -23.92
C VAL A 27 -0.73 -14.72 -24.10
N ILE A 28 -1.75 -14.03 -24.58
CA ILE A 28 -3.08 -14.60 -24.87
C ILE A 28 -3.14 -15.18 -26.28
N ALA A 29 -2.54 -14.47 -27.25
CA ALA A 29 -2.61 -14.85 -28.66
C ALA A 29 -1.35 -14.43 -29.42
N HIS A 30 -0.84 -15.32 -30.28
CA HIS A 30 0.22 -15.00 -31.21
C HIS A 30 -0.39 -14.56 -32.55
N HIS A 31 -0.08 -13.35 -32.99
CA HIS A 31 -0.51 -12.83 -34.28
C HIS A 31 0.64 -12.95 -35.29
N PRO A 32 0.50 -13.75 -36.36
CA PRO A 32 1.56 -13.92 -37.34
C PRO A 32 1.76 -12.62 -38.13
N GLY A 33 3.01 -12.36 -38.52
CA GLY A 33 3.34 -11.22 -39.37
C GLY A 33 2.69 -11.34 -40.75
N THR A 34 2.18 -10.22 -41.27
CA THR A 34 1.64 -10.17 -42.63
C THR A 34 2.72 -9.64 -43.58
N PRO A 35 2.98 -10.30 -44.72
CA PRO A 35 3.95 -9.81 -45.69
C PRO A 35 3.47 -8.50 -46.33
N GLU A 36 4.41 -7.76 -46.89
CA GLU A 36 4.11 -6.57 -47.70
C GLU A 36 3.21 -6.95 -48.88
N VAL A 37 2.16 -6.17 -49.08
CA VAL A 37 1.26 -6.30 -50.23
C VAL A 37 1.58 -5.15 -51.18
N PRO A 38 2.18 -5.40 -52.35
CA PRO A 38 2.48 -4.35 -53.30
C PRO A 38 1.19 -3.77 -53.90
N GLU A 39 1.23 -2.50 -54.30
CA GLU A 39 0.13 -1.90 -55.04
C GLU A 39 -0.04 -2.57 -56.40
N VAL A 40 -1.27 -2.94 -56.75
CA VAL A 40 -1.59 -3.45 -58.09
C VAL A 40 -2.45 -2.41 -58.80
N ARG A 41 -1.95 -1.97 -59.95
CA ARG A 41 -2.65 -1.08 -60.87
C ARG A 41 -3.07 -1.86 -62.10
N GLU A 42 -4.32 -1.68 -62.50
CA GLU A 42 -4.82 -2.20 -63.76
C GLU A 42 -5.17 -1.03 -64.67
N GLU A 43 -4.74 -1.14 -65.92
CA GLU A 43 -5.05 -0.17 -66.95
C GLU A 43 -6.40 -0.56 -67.58
N VAL A 44 -7.43 0.23 -67.33
CA VAL A 44 -8.79 -0.05 -67.82
C VAL A 44 -9.16 0.95 -68.91
N LEU A 45 -9.85 0.45 -69.93
CA LEU A 45 -10.41 1.27 -71.00
C LEU A 45 -11.37 2.30 -70.40
N ALA A 46 -10.99 3.56 -70.47
CA ALA A 46 -11.81 4.69 -70.08
C ALA A 46 -12.65 5.14 -71.28
N TRP A 47 -13.97 5.03 -71.15
CA TRP A 47 -14.88 5.66 -72.09
C TRP A 47 -14.80 7.18 -71.92
N PRO A 48 -14.83 7.96 -73.03
CA PRO A 48 -14.81 9.41 -72.94
C PRO A 48 -16.01 9.91 -72.14
N GLU A 49 -15.75 10.70 -71.08
CA GLU A 49 -16.79 11.36 -70.30
C GLU A 49 -17.44 12.47 -71.15
N PRO A 50 -18.74 12.79 -70.96
CA PRO A 50 -19.43 13.82 -71.73
C PRO A 50 -18.73 15.19 -71.61
N GLY A 51 -18.06 15.63 -72.68
CA GLY A 51 -17.32 16.89 -72.74
C GLY A 51 -15.80 16.78 -72.91
N MET A 52 -15.22 15.56 -72.93
CA MET A 52 -13.84 15.36 -73.39
C MET A 52 -13.76 15.44 -74.93
N PRO A 53 -12.64 15.93 -75.51
CA PRO A 53 -12.44 15.91 -76.96
C PRO A 53 -12.44 14.45 -77.44
N GLU A 54 -13.34 14.13 -78.36
CA GLU A 54 -13.44 12.83 -79.02
C GLU A 54 -12.16 12.65 -79.86
N TYR A 55 -11.14 11.98 -79.31
CA TYR A 55 -10.02 11.48 -80.12
C TYR A 55 -10.52 10.25 -80.90
N ASP A 56 -11.42 10.49 -81.86
CA ASP A 56 -11.97 9.49 -82.76
C ASP A 56 -11.07 9.36 -84.01
N GLU A 57 -9.74 9.36 -83.79
CA GLU A 57 -8.82 8.91 -84.82
C GLU A 57 -9.08 7.42 -84.99
N ARG A 58 -9.50 7.01 -86.18
CA ARG A 58 -9.70 5.60 -86.55
C ARG A 58 -8.77 5.25 -87.68
N ASP A 59 -8.27 4.02 -87.69
CA ASP A 59 -7.48 3.51 -88.82
C ASP A 59 -8.37 3.36 -90.07
N GLU A 60 -7.75 3.08 -91.22
CA GLU A 60 -8.48 2.92 -92.50
C GLU A 60 -9.49 1.76 -92.48
N ASP A 61 -9.40 0.87 -91.49
CA ASP A 61 -10.30 -0.26 -91.25
C ASP A 61 -11.40 0.06 -90.21
N GLY A 62 -11.44 1.28 -89.66
CA GLY A 62 -12.47 1.79 -88.74
C GLY A 62 -12.22 1.52 -87.26
N ASN A 63 -11.06 1.00 -86.87
CA ASN A 63 -10.68 0.74 -85.47
C ASN A 63 -10.14 2.00 -84.79
N LEU A 64 -10.47 2.23 -83.52
CA LEU A 64 -9.94 3.37 -82.75
C LEU A 64 -8.39 3.32 -82.65
N LEU A 65 -7.73 4.39 -83.08
CA LEU A 65 -6.27 4.58 -83.04
C LEU A 65 -5.76 4.93 -81.63
N ALA A 66 -6.61 5.46 -80.74
CA ALA A 66 -6.23 5.78 -79.37
C ALA A 66 -7.38 5.49 -78.39
N ALA A 67 -7.36 4.31 -77.79
CA ALA A 67 -8.13 4.04 -76.58
C ALA A 67 -7.59 4.89 -75.43
N LEU A 68 -8.44 5.70 -74.79
CA LEU A 68 -8.09 6.35 -73.53
C LEU A 68 -8.06 5.26 -72.45
N TYR A 69 -6.92 5.08 -71.82
CA TYR A 69 -6.79 4.19 -70.68
C TYR A 69 -6.67 5.01 -69.40
N ARG A 70 -7.27 4.51 -68.32
CA ARG A 70 -7.10 5.06 -66.96
C ARG A 70 -6.58 3.95 -66.06
N GLU A 71 -5.53 4.26 -65.30
CA GLU A 71 -5.08 3.37 -64.23
C GLU A 71 -6.08 3.41 -63.08
N ILE A 72 -6.55 2.25 -62.66
CA ILE A 72 -7.27 2.07 -61.41
C ILE A 72 -6.42 1.24 -60.46
N ILE A 73 -6.36 1.64 -59.20
CA ILE A 73 -5.72 0.86 -58.15
C ILE A 73 -6.72 -0.22 -57.77
N THR A 74 -6.43 -1.48 -58.11
CA THR A 74 -7.28 -2.63 -57.77
C THR A 74 -6.89 -3.22 -56.42
N GLN A 75 -5.65 -3.00 -55.99
CA GLN A 75 -5.15 -3.38 -54.67
C GLN A 75 -4.25 -2.28 -54.12
N GLU A 76 -4.65 -1.71 -52.97
CA GLU A 76 -3.86 -0.72 -52.24
C GLU A 76 -2.58 -1.36 -51.68
N TRP A 77 -1.50 -0.57 -51.67
CA TRP A 77 -0.27 -0.98 -50.99
C TRP A 77 -0.51 -1.15 -49.49
N GLN A 78 -0.01 -2.24 -48.91
CA GLN A 78 0.01 -2.44 -47.47
C GLN A 78 1.43 -2.79 -47.00
N PRO A 79 1.96 -2.12 -45.96
CA PRO A 79 3.27 -2.44 -45.42
C PRO A 79 3.28 -3.85 -44.81
N ALA A 80 4.45 -4.47 -44.80
CA ALA A 80 4.66 -5.67 -43.98
C ALA A 80 4.42 -5.32 -42.50
N GLN A 81 3.75 -6.22 -41.78
CA GLN A 81 3.61 -6.15 -40.34
C GLN A 81 4.43 -7.27 -39.71
N GLU A 82 5.22 -6.92 -38.71
CA GLU A 82 5.95 -7.91 -37.93
C GLU A 82 4.98 -8.75 -37.08
N PRO A 83 5.33 -10.03 -36.79
CA PRO A 83 4.56 -10.82 -35.84
C PRO A 83 4.54 -10.14 -34.48
N TRP A 84 3.39 -10.18 -33.81
CA TRP A 84 3.24 -9.60 -32.48
C TRP A 84 2.44 -10.51 -31.57
N ASP A 85 2.73 -10.41 -30.27
CA ASP A 85 2.06 -11.18 -29.23
C ASP A 85 1.08 -10.26 -28.50
N GLU A 86 -0.18 -10.69 -28.39
CA GLU A 86 -1.19 -10.04 -27.58
C GLU A 86 -1.02 -10.45 -26.13
N THR A 87 -0.76 -9.49 -25.25
CA THR A 87 -0.46 -9.72 -23.83
C THR A 87 -1.53 -9.16 -22.89
N GLU A 88 -1.72 -9.83 -21.75
CA GLU A 88 -2.59 -9.39 -20.64
C GLU A 88 -1.78 -9.26 -19.35
N ASP A 89 -2.00 -8.17 -18.62
CA ASP A 89 -1.46 -7.99 -17.28
C ASP A 89 -2.28 -8.78 -16.25
N VAL A 90 -1.59 -9.63 -15.49
CA VAL A 90 -2.14 -10.53 -14.49
C VAL A 90 -1.38 -10.42 -13.17
N LEU A 91 -1.91 -11.07 -12.14
CA LEU A 91 -1.25 -11.21 -10.84
C LEU A 91 -0.92 -12.68 -10.62
N ALA A 92 0.36 -13.03 -10.55
CA ALA A 92 0.79 -14.37 -10.20
C ALA A 92 0.79 -14.56 -8.67
N TYR A 93 0.13 -15.60 -8.20
CA TYR A 93 0.17 -16.03 -6.81
C TYR A 93 1.44 -16.85 -6.56
N VAL A 94 2.30 -16.33 -5.70
CA VAL A 94 3.56 -16.95 -5.27
C VAL A 94 3.43 -17.33 -3.79
N PRO A 95 3.35 -18.62 -3.44
CA PRO A 95 3.33 -19.08 -2.05
C PRO A 95 4.60 -18.66 -1.31
N TYR A 96 4.46 -18.31 -0.03
CA TYR A 96 5.60 -18.04 0.84
C TYR A 96 6.32 -19.33 1.20
N THR A 97 7.63 -19.22 1.34
CA THR A 97 8.45 -20.27 1.93
C THR A 97 8.25 -20.34 3.44
N GLU A 98 8.57 -21.50 4.06
CA GLU A 98 8.47 -21.67 5.52
C GLU A 98 9.29 -20.60 6.28
N ALA A 99 10.47 -20.26 5.78
CA ALA A 99 11.32 -19.22 6.38
C ALA A 99 10.69 -17.83 6.33
N GLU A 100 10.01 -17.48 5.22
CA GLU A 100 9.32 -16.19 5.09
C GLU A 100 8.09 -16.13 6.00
N LEU A 101 7.36 -17.25 6.15
CA LEU A 101 6.24 -17.33 7.08
C LEU A 101 6.70 -17.15 8.53
N GLU A 102 7.80 -17.78 8.93
CA GLU A 102 8.40 -17.58 10.26
C GLU A 102 8.79 -16.12 10.49
N GLU A 103 9.43 -15.44 9.53
CA GLU A 103 9.77 -14.02 9.64
C GLU A 103 8.51 -13.14 9.77
N ILE A 104 7.45 -13.45 9.03
CA ILE A 104 6.17 -12.73 9.12
C ILE A 104 5.55 -12.92 10.51
N GLU A 105 5.55 -14.14 11.05
CA GLU A 105 5.04 -14.43 12.39
C GLU A 105 5.88 -13.75 13.49
N GLU A 106 7.21 -13.79 13.39
CA GLU A 106 8.10 -13.12 14.32
C GLU A 106 7.88 -11.61 14.30
N ARG A 107 7.75 -11.01 13.11
CA ARG A 107 7.41 -9.58 12.97
C ARG A 107 6.05 -9.26 13.60
N LYS A 108 5.01 -10.06 13.33
CA LYS A 108 3.68 -9.89 13.94
C LYS A 108 3.76 -9.98 15.47
N ARG A 109 4.51 -10.95 16.01
CA ARG A 109 4.71 -11.12 17.46
C ARG A 109 5.48 -9.95 18.06
N ALA A 110 6.55 -9.49 17.42
CA ALA A 110 7.35 -8.36 17.88
C ALA A 110 6.55 -7.06 17.87
N GLU A 111 5.70 -6.84 16.85
CA GLU A 111 4.79 -5.70 16.79
C GLU A 111 3.72 -5.76 17.90
N GLU A 112 3.14 -6.93 18.14
CA GLU A 112 2.18 -7.11 19.23
C GLU A 112 2.82 -6.88 20.61
N GLU A 113 4.04 -7.39 20.82
CA GLU A 113 4.80 -7.17 22.06
C GLU A 113 5.15 -5.69 22.23
N ALA A 114 5.61 -5.03 21.16
CA ALA A 114 5.88 -3.59 21.18
C ALA A 114 4.62 -2.78 21.50
N ARG A 115 3.47 -3.15 20.93
CA ARG A 115 2.17 -2.52 21.24
C ARG A 115 1.79 -2.70 22.70
N LYS A 116 1.86 -3.93 23.23
CA LYS A 116 1.56 -4.20 24.64
C LYS A 116 2.49 -3.45 25.59
N LYS A 117 3.78 -3.36 25.25
CA LYS A 117 4.76 -2.59 26.02
C LYS A 117 4.46 -1.10 26.00
N ALA A 118 4.13 -0.55 24.83
CA ALA A 118 3.75 0.86 24.69
C ALA A 118 2.47 1.18 25.47
N GLU A 119 1.48 0.30 25.44
CA GLU A 119 0.24 0.43 26.22
C GLU A 119 0.53 0.39 27.73
N ALA A 120 1.36 -0.56 28.19
CA ALA A 120 1.75 -0.65 29.59
C ALA A 120 2.56 0.57 30.06
N GLU A 121 3.45 1.09 29.21
CA GLU A 121 4.21 2.31 29.50
C GLU A 121 3.31 3.55 29.55
N ALA A 122 2.35 3.66 28.63
CA ALA A 122 1.36 4.74 28.64
C ALA A 122 0.47 4.67 29.89
N ALA A 123 0.02 3.48 30.29
CA ALA A 123 -0.76 3.29 31.51
C ALA A 123 0.04 3.67 32.76
N ARG A 124 1.30 3.21 32.86
CA ARG A 124 2.19 3.57 33.97
C ARG A 124 2.45 5.08 34.03
N ARG A 125 2.63 5.72 32.87
CA ARG A 125 2.83 7.17 32.80
C ARG A 125 1.59 7.93 33.25
N ALA A 126 0.41 7.49 32.84
CA ALA A 126 -0.86 8.09 33.29
C ALA A 126 -1.06 7.94 34.81
N GLU A 127 -0.68 6.80 35.39
CA GLU A 127 -0.71 6.60 36.85
C GLU A 127 0.24 7.55 37.57
N ILE A 128 1.48 7.70 37.09
CA ILE A 128 2.45 8.64 37.65
C ILE A 128 1.94 10.08 37.54
N GLU A 129 1.36 10.45 36.40
CA GLU A 129 0.82 11.80 36.18
C GLU A 129 -0.35 12.09 37.12
N ALA A 130 -1.27 11.13 37.31
CA ALA A 130 -2.36 11.27 38.29
C ALA A 130 -1.83 11.43 39.72
N TRP A 131 -0.80 10.67 40.10
CA TRP A 131 -0.16 10.82 41.41
C TRP A 131 0.54 12.18 41.57
N LEU A 132 1.18 12.68 40.51
CA LEU A 132 1.82 14.00 40.52
C LEU A 132 0.81 15.15 40.59
N ASP A 133 -0.38 14.99 40.02
CA ASP A 133 -1.46 15.98 40.11
C ASP A 133 -1.97 16.11 41.55
N ASP A 134 -2.03 15.00 42.29
CA ASP A 134 -2.41 14.95 43.71
C ASP A 134 -1.23 15.25 44.68
N ALA A 135 -0.03 15.48 44.14
CA ALA A 135 1.17 15.74 44.95
C ALA A 135 1.02 16.90 45.95
N PRO A 136 0.33 18.03 45.65
CA PRO A 136 0.12 19.09 46.64
C PRO A 136 -0.68 18.62 47.86
N ALA A 137 -1.68 17.76 47.66
CA ALA A 137 -2.46 17.19 48.76
C ALA A 137 -1.60 16.25 49.60
N HIS A 138 -0.83 15.36 48.95
CA HIS A 138 0.10 14.47 49.65
C HIS A 138 1.14 15.22 50.51
N VAL A 139 1.64 16.35 50.03
CA VAL A 139 2.57 17.20 50.79
C VAL A 139 1.88 17.86 51.97
N SER A 140 0.65 18.36 51.79
CA SER A 140 -0.15 18.93 52.87
C SER A 140 -0.44 17.92 53.98
N ASP A 141 -0.85 16.71 53.60
CA ASP A 141 -1.12 15.62 54.55
C ASP A 141 0.14 15.23 55.34
N LEU A 142 1.30 15.23 54.68
CA LEU A 142 2.58 14.97 55.33
C LEU A 142 2.95 16.09 56.31
N ASP A 143 2.79 17.35 55.91
CA ASP A 143 3.07 18.50 56.77
C ASP A 143 2.18 18.48 58.03
N GLU A 144 0.89 18.14 57.88
CA GLU A 144 -0.02 17.98 59.02
C GLU A 144 0.43 16.86 59.96
N ALA A 145 0.75 15.68 59.43
CA ALA A 145 1.24 14.55 60.23
C ALA A 145 2.56 14.88 60.96
N VAL A 146 3.44 15.68 60.33
CA VAL A 146 4.68 16.15 60.95
C VAL A 146 4.38 17.10 62.11
N VAL A 147 3.45 18.05 61.93
CA VAL A 147 3.03 18.96 63.00
C VAL A 147 2.46 18.18 64.19
N GLU A 148 1.53 17.24 63.94
CA GLU A 148 0.95 16.40 65.00
C GLU A 148 2.02 15.62 65.78
N LEU A 149 3.02 15.08 65.08
CA LEU A 149 4.13 14.36 65.71
C LEU A 149 4.96 15.28 66.63
N TYR A 150 5.27 16.50 66.17
CA TYR A 150 6.00 17.48 66.98
C TYR A 150 5.21 17.93 68.21
N GLU A 151 3.90 18.16 68.06
CA GLU A 151 3.02 18.51 69.17
C GLU A 151 2.93 17.38 70.21
N ALA A 152 2.76 16.14 69.76
CA ALA A 152 2.75 14.97 70.64
C ALA A 152 4.08 14.79 71.38
N GLN A 153 5.21 15.01 70.71
CA GLN A 153 6.53 14.95 71.32
C GLN A 153 6.73 16.06 72.36
N ALA A 154 6.28 17.29 72.07
CA ALA A 154 6.35 18.41 73.00
C ALA A 154 5.49 18.16 74.25
N GLN A 155 4.28 17.64 74.08
CA GLN A 155 3.41 17.30 75.21
C GLN A 155 4.03 16.20 76.08
N ALA A 156 4.58 15.15 75.48
CA ALA A 156 5.26 14.08 76.22
C ALA A 156 6.47 14.60 77.01
N GLN A 157 7.19 15.59 76.48
CA GLN A 157 8.28 16.25 77.21
C GLN A 157 7.75 17.02 78.42
N LEU A 158 6.69 17.81 78.24
CA LEU A 158 6.05 18.55 79.34
C LEU A 158 5.55 17.61 80.44
N ASP A 159 4.87 16.52 80.06
CA ASP A 159 4.38 15.50 81.01
C ASP A 159 5.55 14.86 81.80
N THR A 160 6.69 14.64 81.12
CA THR A 160 7.90 14.12 81.74
C THR A 160 8.50 15.12 82.72
N ASP A 161 8.62 16.39 82.33
CA ASP A 161 9.17 17.46 83.17
C ASP A 161 8.28 17.73 84.40
N GLU A 162 6.96 17.66 84.26
CA GLU A 162 6.01 17.75 85.36
C GLU A 162 6.15 16.57 86.32
N ALA A 163 6.27 15.35 85.80
CA ALA A 163 6.50 14.16 86.61
C ALA A 163 7.82 14.24 87.39
N ILE A 164 8.89 14.72 86.75
CA ILE A 164 10.19 14.95 87.38
C ILE A 164 10.07 15.99 88.50
N THR A 165 9.41 17.11 88.24
CA THR A 165 9.23 18.20 89.21
C THR A 165 8.43 17.71 90.43
N THR A 166 7.31 17.04 90.20
CA THR A 166 6.49 16.42 91.26
C THR A 166 7.31 15.44 92.10
N LEU A 167 8.16 14.64 91.46
CA LEU A 167 9.05 13.71 92.16
C LEU A 167 10.07 14.46 93.04
N TYR A 168 10.68 15.54 92.55
CA TYR A 168 11.58 16.37 93.36
C TYR A 168 10.87 17.06 94.54
N GLU A 169 9.66 17.59 94.33
CA GLU A 169 8.88 18.24 95.38
C GLU A 169 8.49 17.26 96.49
N THR A 170 8.07 16.04 96.14
CA THR A 170 7.77 14.98 97.13
C THR A 170 9.00 14.53 97.92
N LEU A 171 10.19 14.53 97.30
CA LEU A 171 11.44 14.10 97.94
C LEU A 171 12.05 15.17 98.87
N ILE A 172 11.88 16.46 98.54
CA ILE A 172 12.45 17.59 99.29
C ILE A 172 11.46 18.18 100.32
N GLY A 173 10.16 18.17 100.01
CA GLY A 173 9.10 18.68 100.89
C GLY A 173 8.63 17.69 101.96
N GLY A 174 9.08 16.44 101.91
CA GLY A 174 8.84 15.43 102.94
C GLY A 174 9.86 15.50 104.09
N ASN A 175 9.74 16.51 104.95
CA ASN A 175 10.33 16.55 106.30
C ASN A 175 9.39 17.29 107.25
#